data_AF-A0A6C0HXK2-F1
#
_entry.id   AF-A0A6C0HXK2-F1
#
_cell.length_a   1.000
_cell.length_b   1.000
_cell.length_c   1.000
_cell.angle_alpha   90.00
_cell.angle_beta   90.00
_cell.angle_gamma   90.00
#
_symmetry.space_group_name_H-M   'P 1'
#
loop_
_entity.id
_entity.type
_entity.pdbx_description
1 polymer ?
#
loop_
_entity_poly.entity_id
_entity_poly.type
_entity_poly.pdbx_seq_one_letter_code
_entity_poly.pdbx_strand_id
1 'polypeptide(L)'
;MSSIKCVGNSIDTNEVFLHPITLELVLNQNTNKICPTELHYVNGKPYTYAPISKTTYKEFKDRDLQKFMSVPYLNLSMEQMLMMYNITSIDTMMKWINNNMDKPLQTINRILMVWIRFNFEELKENNRILINIYKKISKNYKLKNINDDELENNINKWFKNNAADSFHLDLTEYLFF
;
A
#
# COMPACT_ATOMS: atom_id res chain seq x y z
N MET A 1 15.85 -13.80 -5.26
CA MET A 1 14.91 -12.67 -5.31
C MET A 1 14.12 -12.76 -6.59
N SER A 2 12.85 -13.15 -6.52
CA SER A 2 11.94 -13.11 -7.66
C SER A 2 11.59 -11.65 -7.93
N SER A 3 12.03 -11.08 -9.04
CA SER A 3 11.54 -9.77 -9.45
C SER A 3 10.08 -9.93 -9.87
N ILE A 4 9.17 -9.32 -9.13
CA ILE A 4 7.77 -9.22 -9.54
C ILE A 4 7.76 -8.38 -10.82
N LYS A 5 7.74 -9.06 -11.97
CA LYS A 5 7.71 -8.41 -13.29
C LYS A 5 6.34 -7.78 -13.59
N CYS A 6 5.29 -8.32 -12.98
CA CYS A 6 3.92 -7.87 -13.24
C CYS A 6 3.01 -8.17 -12.05
N VAL A 7 2.11 -7.25 -11.75
CA VAL A 7 1.00 -7.42 -10.81
C VAL A 7 -0.34 -7.35 -11.54
N GLY A 8 -1.02 -8.50 -11.63
CA GLY A 8 -2.29 -8.64 -12.35
C GLY A 8 -2.12 -9.13 -13.78
N ASN A 9 -3.20 -9.04 -14.56
CA ASN A 9 -3.22 -9.52 -15.93
C ASN A 9 -2.44 -8.58 -16.85
N SER A 10 -1.66 -9.17 -17.75
CA SER A 10 -1.13 -8.43 -18.89
C SER A 10 -2.30 -8.01 -19.81
N ILE A 11 -2.18 -6.84 -20.43
CA ILE A 11 -3.21 -6.20 -21.25
C ILE A 11 -2.80 -6.30 -22.72
N ASP A 12 -3.70 -6.80 -23.57
CA ASP A 12 -3.45 -6.98 -25.00
C ASP A 12 -3.41 -5.65 -25.75
N THR A 13 -2.80 -5.64 -26.94
CA THR A 13 -2.79 -4.46 -27.81
C THR A 13 -4.23 -4.07 -28.19
N ASN A 14 -4.52 -2.77 -28.14
CA ASN A 14 -5.84 -2.16 -28.32
C ASN A 14 -6.91 -2.56 -27.28
N GLU A 15 -6.51 -3.15 -26.15
CA GLU A 15 -7.43 -3.40 -25.04
C GLU A 15 -7.53 -2.17 -24.11
N VAL A 16 -8.76 -1.85 -23.70
CA VAL A 16 -9.04 -0.86 -22.66
C VAL A 16 -9.03 -1.56 -21.30
N PHE A 17 -8.34 -0.96 -20.33
CA PHE A 17 -8.24 -1.49 -18.97
C PHE A 17 -8.28 -0.36 -17.94
N LEU A 18 -8.74 -0.70 -16.73
CA LEU A 18 -8.59 0.18 -15.57
C LEU A 18 -7.19 0.00 -15.01
N HIS A 19 -6.38 1.07 -15.05
CA HIS A 19 -5.05 1.04 -14.47
C HIS A 19 -5.17 0.78 -12.96
N PRO A 20 -4.57 -0.29 -12.41
CA PRO A 20 -4.84 -0.72 -11.04
C PRO A 20 -4.43 0.31 -9.98
N ILE A 21 -3.58 1.27 -10.35
CA ILE A 21 -2.97 2.22 -9.40
C ILE A 21 -3.49 3.64 -9.57
N THR A 22 -3.49 4.18 -10.79
CA THR A 22 -4.05 5.51 -11.05
C THR A 22 -5.56 5.49 -11.09
N LEU A 23 -6.19 4.31 -11.25
CA LEU A 23 -7.62 4.14 -11.48
C LEU A 23 -8.12 4.90 -12.72
N GLU A 24 -7.20 5.22 -13.63
CA GLU A 24 -7.51 5.79 -14.93
C GLU A 24 -7.83 4.65 -15.90
N LEU A 25 -8.83 4.85 -16.77
CA LEU A 25 -9.04 3.96 -17.89
C LEU A 25 -8.06 4.31 -19.01
N VAL A 26 -7.33 3.30 -19.47
CA VAL A 26 -6.23 3.44 -20.42
C VAL A 26 -6.42 2.47 -21.57
N LEU A 27 -6.06 2.90 -22.78
CA LEU A 27 -5.98 2.04 -23.97
C LEU A 27 -4.51 1.62 -24.18
N ASN A 28 -4.24 0.31 -24.27
CA ASN A 28 -2.91 -0.15 -24.65
C ASN A 28 -2.67 0.07 -26.15
N GLN A 29 -1.99 1.14 -26.53
CA GLN A 29 -1.61 1.39 -27.93
C GLN A 29 -0.24 0.81 -28.32
N ASN A 30 0.44 0.08 -27.42
CA ASN A 30 1.71 -0.55 -27.77
C ASN A 30 1.50 -1.72 -28.72
N THR A 31 2.49 -2.00 -29.56
CA THR A 31 2.49 -3.13 -30.49
C THR A 31 2.52 -4.49 -29.79
N ASN A 32 2.88 -4.51 -28.50
CA ASN A 32 2.97 -5.70 -27.68
C ASN A 32 2.01 -5.63 -26.48
N LYS A 33 1.72 -6.81 -25.93
CA LYS A 33 1.06 -6.96 -24.64
C LYS A 33 1.88 -6.24 -23.56
N ILE A 34 1.20 -5.47 -22.71
CA ILE A 34 1.86 -4.75 -21.61
C ILE A 34 1.46 -5.31 -20.26
N CYS A 35 2.29 -5.11 -19.26
CA CYS A 35 1.85 -5.20 -17.88
C CYS A 35 1.73 -3.79 -17.26
N PRO A 36 0.52 -3.36 -16.85
CA PRO A 36 0.31 -2.03 -16.28
C PRO A 36 1.11 -1.73 -15.02
N THR A 37 1.55 -2.78 -14.35
CA THR A 37 2.24 -2.75 -13.05
C THR A 37 3.70 -3.19 -13.16
N GLU A 38 4.24 -3.31 -14.37
CA GLU A 38 5.65 -3.64 -14.57
C GLU A 38 6.52 -2.52 -13.98
N LEU A 39 7.42 -2.93 -13.09
CA LEU A 39 8.42 -2.04 -12.48
C LEU A 39 9.52 -1.80 -13.52
N HIS A 40 9.65 -0.56 -13.99
CA HIS A 40 10.74 -0.17 -14.87
C HIS A 40 11.90 0.40 -14.07
N TYR A 41 13.11 -0.08 -14.34
CA TYR A 41 14.32 0.52 -13.82
C TYR A 41 14.72 1.69 -14.70
N VAL A 42 14.79 2.90 -14.13
CA VAL A 42 15.43 4.05 -14.77
C VAL A 42 16.68 4.37 -13.97
N ASN A 43 17.85 4.34 -14.63
CA ASN A 43 19.14 4.66 -14.03
C ASN A 43 19.47 3.82 -12.77
N GLY A 44 19.15 2.51 -12.80
CA GLY A 44 19.46 1.59 -11.69
C GLY A 44 18.61 1.79 -10.43
N LYS A 45 17.56 2.62 -10.48
CA LYS A 45 16.57 2.77 -9.42
C LYS A 45 15.21 2.25 -9.90
N PRO A 46 14.44 1.53 -9.06
CA PRO A 46 13.06 1.18 -9.39
C PRO A 46 12.28 2.48 -9.55
N TYR A 47 11.88 2.78 -10.79
CA TYR A 47 11.06 3.94 -11.11
C TYR A 47 9.62 3.48 -11.31
N THR A 48 8.71 4.39 -11.02
CA THR A 48 7.25 4.22 -11.14
C THR A 48 6.84 3.73 -12.54
N TYR A 49 5.75 2.95 -12.55
CA TYR A 49 5.03 2.32 -13.65
C TYR A 49 5.31 2.86 -15.05
N ALA A 50 5.46 1.93 -16.00
CA ALA A 50 5.67 2.24 -17.41
C ALA A 50 4.76 3.39 -17.85
N PRO A 51 5.30 4.48 -18.44
CA PRO A 51 4.46 5.43 -19.12
C PRO A 51 3.80 4.71 -20.30
N ILE A 52 2.57 4.24 -20.10
CA ILE A 52 1.73 3.78 -21.20
C ILE A 52 1.55 4.99 -22.11
N SER A 53 1.74 4.83 -23.41
CA SER A 53 1.52 5.90 -24.39
C SER A 53 0.12 6.47 -24.18
N LYS A 54 0.05 7.62 -23.49
CA LYS A 54 -1.18 8.17 -22.95
C LYS A 54 -2.03 8.70 -24.10
N THR A 55 -2.94 7.89 -24.59
CA THR A 55 -4.24 8.46 -24.96
C THR A 55 -5.15 8.21 -23.78
N THR A 56 -5.40 9.25 -22.99
CA THR A 56 -6.60 9.29 -22.15
C THR A 56 -7.74 8.92 -23.08
N TYR A 57 -8.39 7.77 -22.86
CA TYR A 57 -9.51 7.36 -23.68
C TYR A 57 -10.65 8.33 -23.30
N LYS A 58 -10.89 9.37 -24.10
CA LYS A 58 -11.80 10.46 -23.69
C LYS A 58 -13.29 10.15 -23.92
N GLU A 59 -13.59 9.10 -24.68
CA GLU A 59 -14.95 8.75 -25.11
C GLU A 59 -15.32 7.33 -24.65
N PHE A 60 -15.64 7.18 -23.36
CA PHE A 60 -16.10 5.90 -22.82
C PHE A 60 -17.55 5.62 -23.21
N LYS A 61 -17.87 4.36 -23.46
CA LYS A 61 -19.26 3.88 -23.50
C LYS A 61 -19.66 3.42 -22.10
N ASP A 62 -20.91 3.58 -21.71
CA ASP A 62 -21.41 3.16 -20.39
C ASP A 62 -21.11 1.69 -20.06
N ARG A 63 -21.06 0.83 -21.08
CA ARG A 63 -20.67 -0.59 -20.95
C ARG A 63 -19.25 -0.78 -20.41
N ASP A 64 -18.33 0.12 -20.73
CA ASP A 64 -16.92 0.01 -20.33
C ASP A 64 -16.81 0.34 -18.84
N LEU A 65 -17.47 1.40 -18.39
CA LEU A 65 -17.63 1.74 -16.97
C LEU A 65 -18.28 0.60 -16.18
N GLN A 66 -19.40 0.06 -16.65
CA GLN A 66 -20.10 -1.04 -15.98
C GLN A 66 -19.24 -2.30 -15.85
N LYS A 67 -18.40 -2.61 -16.86
CA LYS A 67 -17.47 -3.75 -16.82
C LYS A 67 -16.46 -3.63 -15.66
N PHE A 68 -15.93 -2.44 -15.41
CA PHE A 68 -14.93 -2.24 -14.33
C PHE A 68 -15.56 -2.00 -12.95
N MET A 69 -16.76 -1.43 -12.89
CA MET A 69 -17.49 -1.27 -11.62
C MET A 69 -18.09 -2.57 -11.09
N SER A 70 -18.48 -3.50 -11.98
CA SER A 70 -19.04 -4.79 -11.58
C SER A 70 -18.00 -5.71 -10.93
N VAL A 71 -16.72 -5.45 -11.17
CA VAL A 71 -15.63 -6.32 -10.72
C VAL A 71 -14.36 -5.50 -10.40
N PRO A 72 -14.32 -4.76 -9.27
CA PRO A 72 -13.11 -4.05 -8.86
C PRO A 72 -12.10 -5.05 -8.26
N TYR A 73 -11.52 -5.94 -9.06
CA TYR A 73 -10.43 -6.79 -8.61
C TYR A 73 -9.10 -6.03 -8.71
N LEU A 74 -8.80 -5.30 -7.64
CA LEU A 74 -7.46 -4.85 -7.34
C LEU A 74 -6.69 -6.05 -6.76
N ASN A 75 -6.09 -6.86 -7.64
CA ASN A 75 -5.32 -8.05 -7.25
C ASN A 75 -3.89 -7.66 -6.83
N LEU A 76 -3.78 -6.74 -5.86
CA LEU A 76 -2.51 -6.33 -5.25
C LEU A 76 -2.34 -7.09 -3.93
N SER A 77 -1.33 -7.95 -3.85
CA SER A 77 -0.88 -8.51 -2.57
C SER A 77 -0.32 -7.41 -1.67
N MET A 78 -0.33 -7.64 -0.36
CA MET A 78 0.27 -6.71 0.61
C MET A 78 1.75 -6.45 0.31
N GLU A 79 2.48 -7.48 -0.11
CA GLU A 79 3.88 -7.35 -0.53
C GLU A 79 4.01 -6.36 -1.70
N GLN A 80 3.19 -6.54 -2.74
CA GLN A 80 3.18 -5.65 -3.90
C GLN A 80 2.84 -4.22 -3.51
N MET A 81 1.84 -4.02 -2.63
CA MET A 81 1.50 -2.70 -2.10
C MET A 81 2.69 -2.02 -1.40
N LEU A 82 3.39 -2.74 -0.52
CA LEU A 82 4.56 -2.21 0.19
C LEU A 82 5.73 -1.89 -0.75
N MET A 83 5.94 -2.73 -1.79
CA MET A 83 6.93 -2.46 -2.82
C MET A 83 6.65 -1.15 -3.58
N MET A 84 5.38 -0.78 -3.82
CA MET A 84 5.03 0.51 -4.45
C MET A 84 5.52 1.72 -3.64
N TYR A 85 5.65 1.55 -2.33
CA TYR A 85 6.14 2.58 -1.40
C TYR A 85 7.63 2.43 -1.08
N ASN A 86 8.34 1.51 -1.74
CA ASN A 86 9.73 1.13 -1.45
C ASN A 86 9.93 0.67 0.01
N ILE A 87 8.95 -0.02 0.57
CA ILE A 87 8.99 -0.56 1.93
C ILE A 87 9.28 -2.06 1.82
N THR A 88 10.51 -2.47 2.10
CA THR A 88 10.97 -3.86 2.02
C THR A 88 11.57 -4.39 3.33
N SER A 89 11.71 -3.53 4.34
CA SER A 89 12.28 -3.81 5.65
C SER A 89 11.82 -2.80 6.69
N ILE A 90 12.07 -3.08 7.97
CA ILE A 90 11.83 -2.14 9.09
C ILE A 90 12.52 -0.79 8.84
N ASP A 91 13.77 -0.79 8.37
CA ASP A 91 14.52 0.45 8.13
C ASP A 91 13.87 1.31 7.03
N THR A 92 13.43 0.67 5.95
CA THR A 92 12.72 1.38 4.87
C THR A 92 11.35 1.87 5.31
N MET A 93 10.66 1.14 6.20
CA MET A 93 9.40 1.60 6.80
C MET A 93 9.62 2.86 7.65
N MET A 94 10.63 2.83 8.53
CA MET A 94 10.98 3.97 9.38
C MET A 94 11.37 5.19 8.55
N LYS A 95 12.16 4.99 7.50
CA LYS A 95 12.53 6.05 6.55
C LYS A 95 11.29 6.61 5.84
N TRP A 96 10.38 5.74 5.37
CA TRP A 96 9.16 6.16 4.71
C TRP A 96 8.28 7.00 5.65
N ILE A 97 8.07 6.56 6.89
CA ILE A 97 7.31 7.31 7.90
C ILE A 97 7.94 8.69 8.13
N ASN A 98 9.25 8.77 8.38
CA ASN A 98 9.93 10.05 8.65
C ASN A 98 9.80 11.03 7.48
N ASN A 99 9.78 10.53 6.24
CA ASN A 99 9.69 11.35 5.04
C ASN A 99 8.26 11.76 4.66
N ASN A 100 7.24 11.19 5.30
CA ASN A 100 5.83 11.40 4.92
C ASN A 100 4.96 11.93 6.06
N MET A 101 5.55 12.41 7.17
CA MET A 101 4.79 12.97 8.29
C MET A 101 3.97 14.24 7.94
N ASP A 102 4.18 14.82 6.76
CA ASP A 102 3.35 15.89 6.19
C ASP A 102 2.00 15.39 5.65
N LYS A 103 1.83 14.08 5.42
CA LYS A 103 0.60 13.48 4.86
C LYS A 103 -0.53 13.44 5.90
N PRO A 104 -1.79 13.27 5.49
CA PRO A 104 -2.89 12.99 6.42
C PRO A 104 -2.64 11.72 7.24
N LEU A 105 -3.09 11.70 8.51
CA LEU A 105 -2.94 10.55 9.41
C LEU A 105 -3.49 9.27 8.79
N GLN A 106 -4.62 9.36 8.09
CA GLN A 106 -5.28 8.22 7.44
C GLN A 106 -4.38 7.59 6.38
N THR A 107 -3.58 8.37 5.66
CA THR A 107 -2.63 7.87 4.67
C THR A 107 -1.49 7.11 5.34
N ILE A 108 -0.92 7.67 6.42
CA ILE A 108 0.12 7.01 7.22
C ILE A 108 -0.42 5.72 7.83
N ASN A 109 -1.61 5.79 8.45
CA ASN A 109 -2.25 4.66 9.09
C ASN A 109 -2.51 3.53 8.09
N ARG A 110 -3.05 3.83 6.90
CA ARG A 110 -3.31 2.84 5.86
C ARG A 110 -2.06 2.06 5.46
N ILE A 111 -0.95 2.75 5.24
CA ILE A 111 0.31 2.12 4.82
C ILE A 111 0.94 1.36 5.98
N LEU A 112 0.88 1.91 7.19
CA LEU A 112 1.31 1.22 8.41
C LEU A 112 0.50 -0.05 8.67
N MET A 113 -0.82 -0.04 8.49
CA MET A 113 -1.66 -1.23 8.68
C MET A 113 -1.35 -2.32 7.66
N VAL A 114 -1.11 -1.97 6.40
CA VAL A 114 -0.65 -2.93 5.38
C VAL A 114 0.69 -3.54 5.80
N TRP A 115 1.62 -2.73 6.30
CA TRP A 115 2.92 -3.20 6.78
C TRP A 115 2.81 -4.11 8.02
N ILE A 116 1.99 -3.72 9.00
CA ILE A 116 1.74 -4.52 10.21
C ILE A 116 1.12 -5.86 9.83
N ARG A 117 0.12 -5.85 8.95
CA ARG A 117 -0.55 -7.07 8.50
C ARG A 117 0.38 -8.00 7.75
N PHE A 118 1.27 -7.45 6.93
CA PHE A 118 2.29 -8.24 6.22
C PHE A 118 3.32 -8.88 7.17
N ASN A 119 3.69 -8.19 8.26
CA ASN A 119 4.70 -8.64 9.22
C ASN A 119 4.09 -9.08 10.58
N PHE A 120 2.83 -9.54 10.58
CA PHE A 120 2.04 -9.63 11.80
C PHE A 120 2.68 -10.53 12.88
N GLU A 121 3.12 -11.74 12.51
CA GLU A 121 3.71 -12.68 13.47
C GLU A 121 5.06 -12.19 14.02
N GLU A 122 5.92 -11.62 13.16
CA GLU A 122 7.21 -11.07 13.60
C GLU A 122 7.02 -9.88 14.55
N LEU A 123 6.08 -8.99 14.25
CA LEU A 123 5.77 -7.84 15.09
C LEU A 123 5.06 -8.24 16.38
N LYS A 124 4.28 -9.33 16.38
CA LYS A 124 3.67 -9.87 17.60
C LYS A 124 4.73 -10.35 18.59
N GLU A 125 5.83 -10.91 18.11
CA GLU A 125 6.97 -11.30 18.95
C GLU A 125 7.86 -10.10 19.31
N ASN A 126 8.00 -9.12 18.42
CA ASN A 126 8.96 -8.00 18.54
C ASN A 126 8.34 -6.63 18.24
N ASN A 127 7.37 -6.19 19.05
CA ASN A 127 6.61 -4.95 18.79
C ASN A 127 7.30 -3.64 19.21
N ARG A 128 8.52 -3.68 19.77
CA ARG A 128 9.21 -2.48 20.26
C ARG A 128 9.37 -1.40 19.19
N ILE A 129 9.49 -1.81 17.93
CA ILE A 129 9.53 -0.88 16.79
C ILE A 129 8.23 -0.07 16.65
N LEU A 130 7.08 -0.68 16.94
CA LEU A 130 5.77 -0.03 16.87
C LEU A 130 5.65 1.06 17.94
N ILE A 131 6.20 0.87 19.13
CA ILE A 131 6.24 1.91 20.18
C ILE A 131 6.89 3.19 19.62
N ASN A 132 8.07 3.05 18.99
CA ASN A 132 8.77 4.19 18.40
C ASN A 132 7.98 4.86 17.26
N ILE A 133 7.35 4.06 16.41
CA ILE A 133 6.48 4.54 15.32
C ILE A 133 5.31 5.34 15.89
N TYR A 134 4.57 4.76 16.84
CA TYR A 134 3.36 5.36 17.38
C TYR A 134 3.62 6.59 18.23
N LYS A 135 4.75 6.67 18.95
CA LYS A 135 5.19 7.90 19.62
C LYS A 135 5.42 9.03 18.62
N LYS A 136 6.08 8.74 17.48
CA LYS A 136 6.31 9.71 16.42
C LYS A 136 4.99 10.18 15.81
N ILE A 137 4.07 9.25 15.50
CA ILE A 137 2.74 9.57 14.97
C ILE A 137 1.95 10.42 15.97
N SER A 138 1.84 10.00 17.23
CA SER A 138 1.12 10.74 18.27
C SER A 138 1.65 12.17 18.41
N LYS A 139 2.97 12.35 18.47
CA LYS A 139 3.60 13.67 18.54
C LYS A 139 3.32 14.53 17.32
N ASN A 140 3.43 13.98 16.12
CA ASN A 140 3.27 14.73 14.86
C ASN A 140 1.81 15.19 14.65
N TYR A 141 0.85 14.30 14.92
CA TYR A 141 -0.58 14.57 14.70
C TYR A 141 -1.30 15.08 15.96
N LYS A 142 -0.57 15.35 17.05
CA LYS A 142 -1.11 15.85 18.32
C LYS A 142 -2.22 14.95 18.89
N LEU A 143 -2.03 13.64 18.84
CA LEU A 143 -2.93 12.65 19.42
C LEU A 143 -2.73 12.55 20.94
N LYS A 144 -3.54 11.70 21.61
CA LYS A 144 -3.35 11.39 23.03
C LYS A 144 -1.89 11.00 23.29
N ASN A 145 -1.29 11.63 24.30
CA ASN A 145 0.05 11.29 24.75
C ASN A 145 -0.05 10.05 25.65
N ILE A 146 0.61 8.98 25.25
CA ILE A 146 0.61 7.68 25.95
C ILE A 146 2.07 7.39 26.29
N ASN A 147 2.34 7.01 27.54
CA ASN A 147 3.69 6.63 27.94
C ASN A 147 4.09 5.27 27.34
N ASP A 148 5.39 4.97 27.34
CA ASP A 148 5.92 3.80 26.64
C ASP A 148 5.36 2.48 27.20
N ASP A 149 5.20 2.38 28.52
CA ASP A 149 4.68 1.17 29.18
C ASP A 149 3.19 0.93 28.87
N GLU A 150 2.37 1.99 28.90
CA GLU A 150 0.96 1.93 28.52
C GLU A 150 0.81 1.58 27.04
N LEU A 151 1.64 2.17 26.18
CA LEU A 151 1.65 1.91 24.75
C LEU A 151 2.02 0.45 24.44
N GLU A 152 3.08 -0.06 25.06
CA GLU A 152 3.52 -1.45 24.92
C GLU A 152 2.43 -2.43 25.38
N ASN A 153 1.84 -2.19 26.56
CA ASN A 153 0.75 -3.01 27.08
C ASN A 153 -0.47 -3.03 26.13
N ASN A 154 -0.83 -1.88 25.58
CA ASN A 154 -1.94 -1.77 24.65
C ASN A 154 -1.64 -2.50 23.32
N ILE A 155 -0.44 -2.35 22.76
CA ILE A 155 -0.03 -3.07 21.54
C ILE A 155 -0.03 -4.59 21.78
N ASN A 156 0.55 -5.05 22.90
CA ASN A 156 0.53 -6.45 23.30
C ASN A 156 -0.90 -7.01 23.42
N LYS A 157 -1.79 -6.25 24.07
CA LYS A 157 -3.20 -6.63 24.21
C LYS A 157 -3.90 -6.69 22.85
N TRP A 158 -3.61 -5.75 21.96
CA TRP A 158 -4.17 -5.73 20.62
C TRP A 158 -3.74 -6.95 19.79
N PHE A 159 -2.45 -7.32 19.81
CA PHE A 159 -1.96 -8.53 19.13
C PHE A 159 -2.54 -9.82 19.71
N LYS A 160 -2.83 -9.87 21.01
CA LYS A 160 -3.48 -11.03 21.65
C LYS A 160 -4.93 -11.20 21.19
N ASN A 161 -5.61 -10.10 20.88
CA ASN A 161 -7.04 -10.09 20.56
C ASN A 161 -7.33 -10.14 19.05
N ASN A 162 -6.30 -10.05 18.19
CA ASN A 162 -6.46 -9.97 16.75
C ASN A 162 -5.62 -11.04 16.04
N ALA A 163 -6.09 -11.45 14.87
CA ALA A 163 -5.35 -12.27 13.93
C ALA A 163 -4.96 -11.44 12.70
N ALA A 164 -3.97 -11.91 11.92
CA ALA A 164 -3.49 -11.22 10.73
C ALA A 164 -4.58 -11.00 9.65
N ASP A 165 -5.67 -11.77 9.69
CA ASP A 165 -6.80 -11.70 8.78
C ASP A 165 -8.06 -11.06 9.38
N SER A 166 -7.98 -10.52 10.60
CA SER A 166 -9.08 -9.78 11.24
C SER A 166 -9.63 -8.69 10.31
N PHE A 167 -10.95 -8.64 10.14
CA PHE A 167 -11.64 -7.70 9.24
C PHE A 167 -11.47 -6.23 9.68
N HIS A 168 -11.36 -5.98 11.00
CA HIS A 168 -11.08 -4.67 11.58
C HIS A 168 -9.71 -4.68 12.24
N LEU A 169 -8.71 -4.25 11.47
CA LEU A 169 -7.30 -4.30 11.84
C LEU A 169 -6.77 -2.85 11.87
N ASP A 170 -7.21 -2.07 12.85
CA ASP A 170 -6.75 -0.68 13.05
C ASP A 170 -6.16 -0.48 14.46
N LEU A 171 -4.83 -0.58 14.56
CA LEU A 171 -4.11 -0.36 15.81
C LEU A 171 -4.05 1.14 16.16
N THR A 172 -4.12 2.05 15.18
CA THR A 172 -4.11 3.48 15.47
C THR A 172 -5.41 3.91 16.15
N GLU A 173 -6.54 3.40 15.66
CA GLU A 173 -7.84 3.62 16.27
C GLU A 173 -7.84 3.09 17.71
N TYR A 174 -7.47 1.82 17.91
CA TYR A 174 -7.42 1.18 19.23
C TYR A 174 -6.55 1.91 20.27
N LEU A 175 -5.46 2.56 19.83
CA LEU A 175 -4.55 3.25 20.73
C LEU A 175 -5.02 4.63 21.14
N PHE A 176 -5.66 5.39 20.24
CA PHE A 176 -5.87 6.82 20.43
C PHE A 176 -7.34 7.26 20.47
N PHE A 177 -8.29 6.38 20.17
CA PHE A 177 -9.72 6.69 20.10
C PHE A 177 -10.54 5.65 20.88
#